data_AF-A0A7S1C9W1-F1
#
_entry.id   AF-A0A7S1C9W1-F1
#
_cell.length_a   1.000
_cell.length_b   1.000
_cell.length_c   1.000
_cell.angle_alpha   90.00
_cell.angle_beta   90.00
_cell.angle_gamma   90.00
#
_symmetry.space_group_name_H-M   'P 1'
#
loop_
_entity.id
_entity.type
_entity.pdbx_description
1 polymer ?
#
loop_
_entity_poly.entity_id
_entity_poly.type
_entity_poly.pdbx_seq_one_letter_code
_entity_poly.pdbx_strand_id
1 'polypeptide(L)'
;VTAVGAHGRSQDRVTSVFQVDWTPPQTGIAYDVFVAPRGDAGECSSCPEQDADVTSNTTVLAAAWCCGWHDEQTPIAGFSVMFGTAPEVDDVVEWRWVGLDESITLYNQDLEQGATYFACVAARNAAGLYSDAVCTDGVTVDTTPPTVSWVKDGISDPDIDNQAFLNMAFANWEGNDDESGVVEYELAWGTTPGDDDLYAWESSMTATLNGLLPGANEFDVEPAKGST
;
A
#
# COMPACT_ATOMS: atom_id res chain seq x y z
N VAL A 1 33.16 -45.07 7.68
CA VAL A 1 34.53 -45.52 7.36
C VAL A 1 35.05 -46.35 8.52
N THR A 2 35.60 -47.52 8.19
CA THR A 2 36.20 -48.43 9.17
C THR A 2 37.70 -48.50 8.91
N ALA A 3 38.52 -48.16 9.89
CA ALA A 3 39.96 -48.39 9.84
C ALA A 3 40.28 -49.69 10.60
N VAL A 4 41.05 -50.59 9.98
CA VAL A 4 41.49 -51.86 10.60
C VAL A 4 43.01 -51.88 10.68
N GLY A 5 43.55 -52.06 11.89
CA GLY A 5 44.98 -52.19 12.13
C GLY A 5 45.50 -53.61 11.95
N ALA A 6 46.80 -53.76 11.71
CA ALA A 6 47.47 -55.06 11.50
C ALA A 6 47.30 -56.06 12.67
N HIS A 7 46.90 -55.60 13.85
CA HIS A 7 46.61 -56.42 15.03
C HIS A 7 45.13 -56.84 15.14
N GLY A 8 44.34 -56.68 14.07
CA GLY A 8 42.93 -57.08 13.99
C GLY A 8 41.94 -56.16 14.73
N ARG A 9 42.39 -55.03 15.30
CA ARG A 9 41.51 -54.04 15.93
C ARG A 9 40.98 -53.06 14.88
N SER A 10 39.72 -52.70 14.98
CA SER A 10 39.09 -51.71 14.12
C SER A 10 38.53 -50.51 14.90
N GLN A 11 38.40 -49.38 14.21
CA GLN A 11 37.65 -48.22 14.65
C GLN A 11 36.74 -47.76 13.53
N ASP A 12 35.50 -47.43 13.88
CA ASP A 12 34.53 -46.86 12.96
C ASP A 12 34.37 -45.35 13.21
N ARG A 13 34.27 -44.60 12.11
CA ARG A 13 33.85 -43.20 12.08
C ARG A 13 32.78 -43.06 11.01
N VAL A 14 31.66 -42.47 11.36
CA VAL A 14 30.58 -42.12 10.43
C VAL A 14 30.44 -40.60 10.38
N THR A 15 29.95 -40.08 9.25
CA THR A 15 29.52 -38.69 9.13
C THR A 15 28.09 -38.56 9.66
N SER A 16 27.59 -37.33 9.80
CA SER A 16 26.14 -37.12 9.89
C SER A 16 25.43 -37.65 8.64
N VAL A 17 24.13 -37.93 8.77
CA VAL A 17 23.26 -38.27 7.63
C VAL A 17 23.30 -37.11 6.62
N PHE A 18 23.42 -37.42 5.34
CA PHE A 18 23.20 -36.45 4.27
C PHE A 18 21.73 -36.49 3.89
N GLN A 19 21.07 -35.34 3.82
CA GLN A 19 19.71 -35.25 3.32
C GLN A 19 19.76 -34.91 1.83
N VAL A 20 18.91 -35.58 1.06
CA VAL A 20 18.70 -35.27 -0.36
C VAL A 20 17.45 -34.44 -0.45
N ASP A 21 17.57 -33.30 -1.09
CA ASP A 21 16.48 -32.40 -1.38
C ASP A 21 16.60 -31.99 -2.85
N TRP A 22 15.50 -32.18 -3.58
CA TRP A 22 15.38 -31.93 -5.01
C TRP A 22 14.19 -31.03 -5.33
N THR A 23 13.48 -30.54 -4.30
CA THR A 23 12.32 -29.67 -4.48
C THR A 23 12.70 -28.27 -4.09
N PRO A 24 12.37 -27.27 -4.91
CA PRO A 24 12.37 -25.89 -4.47
C PRO A 24 11.47 -25.66 -3.24
N PRO A 25 11.78 -24.63 -2.43
CA PRO A 25 10.83 -24.16 -1.42
C PRO A 25 9.49 -23.76 -2.02
N GLN A 26 8.43 -23.88 -1.22
CA GLN A 26 7.12 -23.31 -1.51
C GLN A 26 7.12 -21.79 -1.25
N THR A 27 6.31 -21.08 -2.03
CA THR A 27 6.20 -19.63 -1.99
C THR A 27 5.22 -19.15 -0.92
N GLY A 28 5.45 -17.92 -0.47
CA GLY A 28 4.61 -17.23 0.50
C GLY A 28 3.94 -15.99 -0.06
N ILE A 29 3.70 -15.02 0.83
CA ILE A 29 3.12 -13.72 0.49
C ILE A 29 4.21 -12.66 0.63
N ALA A 30 4.23 -11.69 -0.30
CA ALA A 30 5.04 -10.48 -0.23
C ALA A 30 4.13 -9.27 -0.45
N TYR A 31 4.39 -8.17 0.27
CA TYR A 31 3.64 -6.92 0.23
C TYR A 31 4.60 -5.75 0.45
N ASP A 32 4.21 -4.56 -0.01
CA ASP A 32 5.00 -3.35 0.19
C ASP A 32 4.57 -2.64 1.48
N VAL A 33 5.52 -1.90 2.05
CA VAL A 33 5.32 -1.23 3.34
C VAL A 33 6.00 0.14 3.31
N PHE A 34 5.51 1.07 4.12
CA PHE A 34 6.15 2.39 4.24
C PHE A 34 7.56 2.31 4.87
N VAL A 35 7.68 1.47 5.90
CA VAL A 35 8.94 1.15 6.59
C VAL A 35 8.82 -0.28 7.09
N ALA A 36 9.83 -1.10 6.85
CA ALA A 36 9.86 -2.48 7.31
C ALA A 36 9.79 -2.56 8.85
N PRO A 37 8.88 -3.36 9.43
CA PRO A 37 8.87 -3.62 10.86
C PRO A 37 10.21 -4.23 11.28
N ARG A 38 10.76 -3.78 12.42
CA ARG A 38 11.93 -4.45 13.00
C ARG A 38 11.49 -5.70 13.76
N GLY A 39 11.72 -6.88 13.19
CA GLY A 39 11.55 -8.16 13.87
C GLY A 39 11.00 -9.25 12.95
N ASP A 40 11.00 -10.48 13.44
CA ASP A 40 10.44 -11.64 12.75
C ASP A 40 8.92 -11.44 12.60
N ALA A 41 8.40 -11.56 11.37
CA ALA A 41 6.98 -11.78 11.16
C ALA A 41 6.66 -13.15 11.78
N GLY A 42 5.99 -13.15 12.93
CA GLY A 42 5.64 -14.37 13.63
C GLY A 42 4.69 -15.26 12.82
N GLU A 43 3.96 -16.14 13.50
CA GLU A 43 2.94 -17.00 12.88
C GLU A 43 2.01 -16.23 11.92
N CYS A 44 1.41 -16.92 10.95
CA CYS A 44 0.62 -16.35 9.85
C CYS A 44 -0.51 -15.37 10.26
N SER A 45 -0.87 -15.31 11.54
CA SER A 45 -1.79 -14.35 12.15
C SER A 45 -1.18 -12.97 12.46
N SER A 46 0.11 -12.77 12.18
CA SER A 46 0.88 -11.56 12.49
C SER A 46 1.49 -10.87 11.27
N CYS A 47 1.08 -11.25 10.05
CA CYS A 47 1.39 -10.43 8.89
C CYS A 47 0.85 -9.01 9.15
N PRO A 48 1.70 -7.98 9.01
CA PRO A 48 1.25 -6.60 8.99
C PRO A 48 0.07 -6.46 8.03
N GLU A 49 -1.06 -5.95 8.52
CA GLU A 49 -2.19 -5.52 7.67
C GLU A 49 -1.86 -4.26 6.85
N GLN A 50 -0.58 -3.84 6.83
CA GLN A 50 -0.12 -2.64 6.14
C GLN A 50 0.49 -3.07 4.82
N ASP A 51 -0.36 -3.08 3.80
CA ASP A 51 0.03 -3.03 2.39
C ASP A 51 0.01 -1.55 1.95
N ALA A 52 0.99 -1.10 1.17
CA ALA A 52 1.22 0.32 0.93
C ALA A 52 1.01 0.71 -0.53
N ASP A 53 -0.25 0.81 -0.96
CA ASP A 53 -0.61 1.14 -2.34
C ASP A 53 0.00 2.46 -2.86
N VAL A 54 0.15 3.46 -1.99
CA VAL A 54 0.58 4.82 -2.34
C VAL A 54 1.54 5.40 -1.31
N THR A 55 2.58 6.11 -1.75
CA THR A 55 3.54 6.81 -0.89
C THR A 55 3.91 8.19 -1.42
N SER A 56 4.07 9.16 -0.52
CA SER A 56 4.63 10.48 -0.85
C SER A 56 6.15 10.56 -0.64
N ASN A 57 6.78 9.46 -0.22
CA ASN A 57 8.22 9.42 -0.01
C ASN A 57 8.94 9.01 -1.31
N THR A 58 9.72 9.92 -1.87
CA THR A 58 10.46 9.70 -3.12
C THR A 58 11.83 9.03 -2.92
N THR A 59 12.17 8.60 -1.70
CA THR A 59 13.53 8.14 -1.36
C THR A 59 13.60 6.82 -0.61
N VAL A 60 12.45 6.26 -0.26
CA VAL A 60 12.35 5.05 0.56
C VAL A 60 11.43 4.06 -0.13
N LEU A 61 11.94 2.83 -0.32
CA LEU A 61 11.14 1.67 -0.68
C LEU A 61 11.31 0.64 0.42
N ALA A 62 10.24 -0.04 0.80
CA ALA A 62 10.32 -1.15 1.71
C ALA A 62 9.32 -2.24 1.33
N ALA A 63 9.70 -3.46 1.65
CA ALA A 63 8.88 -4.64 1.41
C ALA A 63 9.03 -5.60 2.57
N ALA A 64 7.99 -6.38 2.81
CA ALA A 64 7.99 -7.44 3.79
C ALA A 64 7.28 -8.67 3.23
N TRP A 65 7.61 -9.82 3.79
CA TRP A 65 7.03 -11.09 3.39
C TRP A 65 6.82 -11.96 4.62
N CYS A 66 5.78 -12.78 4.54
CA CYS A 66 5.35 -13.63 5.64
C CYS A 66 4.51 -14.77 5.05
N CYS A 67 4.18 -15.77 5.87
CA CYS A 67 3.34 -16.92 5.53
C CYS A 67 3.83 -17.76 4.36
N GLY A 68 3.54 -19.07 4.36
CA GLY A 68 3.66 -19.91 3.16
C GLY A 68 5.09 -20.26 2.72
N TRP A 69 6.10 -19.48 3.10
CA TRP A 69 7.51 -19.79 2.86
C TRP A 69 7.95 -20.99 3.72
N HIS A 70 8.02 -22.16 3.09
CA HIS A 70 8.51 -23.38 3.75
C HIS A 70 9.01 -24.38 2.73
N ASP A 71 9.77 -25.35 3.20
CA ASP A 71 10.26 -26.47 2.42
C ASP A 71 10.10 -27.74 3.27
N GLU A 72 9.61 -28.82 2.66
CA GLU A 72 9.24 -30.04 3.38
C GLU A 72 10.46 -30.92 3.73
N GLN A 73 11.58 -30.75 3.03
CA GLN A 73 12.75 -31.61 3.14
C GLN A 73 13.89 -30.94 3.91
N THR A 74 14.14 -29.65 3.66
CA THR A 74 15.17 -28.89 4.35
C THR A 74 14.64 -27.53 4.81
N PRO A 75 15.27 -26.88 5.81
CA PRO A 75 14.86 -25.55 6.21
C PRO A 75 15.12 -24.51 5.10
N ILE A 76 14.35 -23.43 5.14
CA ILE A 76 14.70 -22.20 4.42
C ILE A 76 16.05 -21.69 4.95
N ALA A 77 17.00 -21.47 4.05
CA ALA A 77 18.31 -20.90 4.36
C ALA A 77 18.30 -19.37 4.33
N GLY A 78 17.34 -18.78 3.62
CA GLY A 78 17.10 -17.33 3.56
C GLY A 78 16.40 -16.89 2.28
N PHE A 79 16.32 -15.58 2.09
CA PHE A 79 15.61 -14.92 1.01
C PHE A 79 16.55 -14.03 0.20
N SER A 80 16.20 -13.88 -1.08
CA SER A 80 16.67 -12.82 -1.94
C SER A 80 15.51 -11.89 -2.26
N VAL A 81 15.79 -10.58 -2.38
CA VAL A 81 14.81 -9.57 -2.76
C VAL A 81 15.39 -8.67 -3.85
N MET A 82 14.55 -8.28 -4.81
CA MET A 82 14.85 -7.23 -5.79
C MET A 82 13.74 -6.18 -5.79
N PHE A 83 14.03 -5.01 -6.36
CA PHE A 83 13.03 -3.96 -6.62
C PHE A 83 13.12 -3.52 -8.08
N GLY A 84 11.99 -3.20 -8.69
CA GLY A 84 11.96 -2.65 -10.05
C GLY A 84 10.68 -1.91 -10.39
N THR A 85 10.62 -1.37 -11.60
CA THR A 85 9.44 -0.63 -12.10
C THR A 85 8.37 -1.54 -12.72
N ALA A 86 8.58 -2.85 -12.71
CA ALA A 86 7.61 -3.86 -13.14
C ALA A 86 7.88 -5.18 -12.39
N PRO A 87 6.87 -6.07 -12.27
CA PRO A 87 7.08 -7.40 -11.71
C PRO A 87 8.18 -8.17 -12.45
N GLU A 88 9.04 -8.85 -11.70
CA GLU A 88 10.19 -9.63 -12.20
C GLU A 88 11.27 -8.82 -12.98
N VAL A 89 11.21 -7.49 -12.95
CA VAL A 89 12.27 -6.59 -13.45
C VAL A 89 13.06 -6.04 -12.26
N ASP A 90 14.39 -6.03 -12.34
CA ASP A 90 15.29 -5.67 -11.25
C ASP A 90 16.09 -4.38 -11.53
N ASP A 91 15.45 -3.43 -12.20
CA ASP A 91 16.07 -2.20 -12.73
C ASP A 91 16.26 -1.08 -11.68
N VAL A 92 15.69 -1.22 -10.49
CA VAL A 92 15.91 -0.30 -9.36
C VAL A 92 16.95 -0.89 -8.40
N VAL A 93 16.76 -2.14 -7.99
CA VAL A 93 17.73 -2.90 -7.19
C VAL A 93 17.77 -4.35 -7.67
N GLU A 94 18.95 -4.79 -8.14
CA GLU A 94 19.24 -6.18 -8.46
C GLU A 94 19.02 -7.12 -7.27
N TRP A 95 18.80 -8.41 -7.53
CA TRP A 95 18.61 -9.45 -6.51
C TRP A 95 19.68 -9.41 -5.41
N ARG A 96 19.23 -9.10 -4.19
CA ARG A 96 20.05 -9.00 -2.99
C ARG A 96 19.67 -10.07 -1.99
N TRP A 97 20.67 -10.82 -1.53
CA TRP A 97 20.52 -11.75 -0.41
C TRP A 97 20.33 -11.00 0.91
N VAL A 98 19.27 -11.34 1.65
CA VAL A 98 18.93 -10.73 2.96
C VAL A 98 18.99 -11.75 4.11
N GLY A 99 19.33 -13.01 3.82
CA GLY A 99 19.37 -14.05 4.86
C GLY A 99 17.96 -14.39 5.34
N LEU A 100 17.80 -14.60 6.64
CA LEU A 100 16.50 -14.95 7.23
C LEU A 100 15.66 -13.74 7.62
N ASP A 101 16.09 -12.52 7.27
CA ASP A 101 15.25 -11.35 7.44
C ASP A 101 13.98 -11.54 6.61
N GLU A 102 12.85 -11.06 7.13
CA GLU A 102 11.52 -11.17 6.49
C GLU A 102 11.00 -9.83 5.97
N SER A 103 11.89 -8.83 5.96
CA SER A 103 11.61 -7.50 5.45
C SER A 103 12.89 -6.75 5.10
N ILE A 104 12.75 -5.72 4.28
CA ILE A 104 13.85 -4.83 3.92
C ILE A 104 13.35 -3.40 3.75
N THR A 105 14.17 -2.42 4.13
CA THR A 105 13.98 -1.01 3.79
C THR A 105 15.21 -0.49 3.07
N LEU A 106 14.98 0.08 1.89
CA LEU A 106 15.96 0.76 1.07
C LEU A 106 15.80 2.26 1.26
N TYR A 107 16.92 2.93 1.49
CA TYR A 107 16.99 4.39 1.63
C TYR A 107 17.78 4.98 0.46
N ASN A 108 17.64 6.28 0.25
CA ASN A 108 18.35 7.04 -0.79
C ASN A 108 18.07 6.48 -2.20
N GLN A 109 16.81 6.12 -2.46
CA GLN A 109 16.36 5.84 -3.80
C GLN A 109 16.01 7.15 -4.51
N ASP A 110 16.07 7.15 -5.84
CA ASP A 110 15.61 8.26 -6.68
C ASP A 110 14.31 7.84 -7.36
N LEU A 111 13.18 7.98 -6.64
CA LEU A 111 11.88 7.55 -7.13
C LEU A 111 11.18 8.65 -7.92
N GLU A 112 10.48 8.26 -8.99
CA GLU A 112 9.79 9.16 -9.90
C GLU A 112 8.32 9.34 -9.51
N GLN A 113 7.82 10.57 -9.53
CA GLN A 113 6.40 10.88 -9.34
C GLN A 113 5.53 10.14 -10.36
N GLY A 114 4.47 9.50 -9.89
CA GLY A 114 3.52 8.72 -10.69
C GLY A 114 4.02 7.35 -11.12
N ALA A 115 5.26 6.96 -10.77
CA ALA A 115 5.77 5.63 -11.04
C ALA A 115 5.37 4.64 -9.94
N THR A 116 5.09 3.40 -10.35
CA THR A 116 4.81 2.28 -9.45
C THR A 116 6.05 1.39 -9.34
N TYR A 117 6.41 1.02 -8.12
CA TYR A 117 7.56 0.19 -7.80
C TYR A 117 7.12 -1.12 -7.15
N PHE A 118 7.77 -2.20 -7.56
CA PHE A 118 7.45 -3.57 -7.14
C PHE A 118 8.66 -4.15 -6.42
N ALA A 119 8.41 -4.92 -5.38
CA ALA A 119 9.44 -5.78 -4.78
C ALA A 119 9.15 -7.24 -5.13
N CYS A 120 10.17 -8.02 -5.45
CA CYS A 120 10.01 -9.46 -5.65
C CYS A 120 10.94 -10.24 -4.72
N VAL A 121 10.41 -11.30 -4.13
CA VAL A 121 11.07 -12.12 -3.11
C VAL A 121 11.17 -13.56 -3.60
N ALA A 122 12.33 -14.19 -3.39
CA ALA A 122 12.53 -15.61 -3.64
C ALA A 122 13.22 -16.26 -2.43
N ALA A 123 12.67 -17.39 -1.96
CA ALA A 123 13.27 -18.16 -0.88
C ALA A 123 14.31 -19.13 -1.42
N ARG A 124 15.33 -19.44 -0.62
CA ARG A 124 16.34 -20.45 -0.91
C ARG A 124 16.39 -21.46 0.23
N ASN A 125 16.30 -22.77 -0.07
CA ASN A 125 16.44 -23.81 0.94
C ASN A 125 17.91 -24.16 1.23
N ALA A 126 18.15 -25.03 2.22
CA ALA A 126 19.50 -25.45 2.61
C ALA A 126 20.22 -26.29 1.54
N ALA A 127 19.48 -26.87 0.58
CA ALA A 127 20.05 -27.53 -0.61
C ALA A 127 20.45 -26.55 -1.72
N GLY A 128 20.11 -25.27 -1.57
CA GLY A 128 20.48 -24.19 -2.47
C GLY A 128 19.54 -24.00 -3.64
N LEU A 129 18.36 -24.61 -3.63
CA LEU A 129 17.30 -24.41 -4.61
C LEU A 129 16.50 -23.15 -4.26
N TYR A 130 16.09 -22.40 -5.28
CA TYR A 130 15.27 -21.21 -5.14
C TYR A 130 13.81 -21.52 -5.48
N SER A 131 12.88 -20.93 -4.73
CA SER A 131 11.47 -20.88 -5.11
C SER A 131 11.27 -20.04 -6.37
N ASP A 132 10.06 -20.09 -6.93
CA ASP A 132 9.60 -19.03 -7.84
C ASP A 132 9.58 -17.68 -7.10
N ALA A 133 9.70 -16.58 -7.85
CA ALA A 133 9.63 -15.23 -7.29
C ALA A 133 8.17 -14.86 -7.02
N VAL A 134 7.92 -14.21 -5.89
CA VAL A 134 6.64 -13.58 -5.55
C VAL A 134 6.84 -12.08 -5.53
N CYS A 135 6.10 -11.35 -6.35
CA CYS A 135 6.14 -9.89 -6.40
C CYS A 135 4.96 -9.29 -5.63
N THR A 136 5.17 -8.11 -5.04
CA THR A 136 4.09 -7.26 -4.49
C THR A 136 3.19 -6.75 -5.61
N ASP A 137 2.04 -6.19 -5.28
CA ASP A 137 1.15 -5.50 -6.23
C ASP A 137 1.59 -4.06 -6.52
N GLY A 138 2.46 -3.51 -5.68
CA GLY A 138 3.32 -2.38 -5.99
C GLY A 138 2.84 -1.07 -5.37
N VAL A 139 3.81 -0.22 -5.04
CA VAL A 139 3.59 1.08 -4.41
C VAL A 139 3.73 2.21 -5.43
N THR A 140 2.71 3.04 -5.56
CA THR A 140 2.73 4.22 -6.45
C THR A 140 3.22 5.46 -5.72
N VAL A 141 4.18 6.17 -6.31
CA VAL A 141 4.68 7.42 -5.74
C VAL A 141 3.77 8.57 -6.11
N ASP A 142 3.15 9.19 -5.11
CA ASP A 142 2.32 10.36 -5.27
C ASP A 142 2.65 11.47 -4.26
N THR A 143 3.17 12.58 -4.78
CA THR A 143 3.54 13.79 -4.06
C THR A 143 2.64 14.98 -4.42
N THR A 144 1.67 14.77 -5.30
CA THR A 144 0.75 15.81 -5.76
C THR A 144 -0.57 15.74 -4.99
N PRO A 145 -1.23 16.89 -4.74
CA PRO A 145 -2.58 16.88 -4.20
C PRO A 145 -3.61 16.57 -5.30
N PRO A 146 -4.78 16.02 -4.94
CA PRO A 146 -5.89 15.87 -5.86
C PRO A 146 -6.36 17.24 -6.36
N THR A 147 -6.92 17.28 -7.56
CA THR A 147 -7.47 18.50 -8.17
C THR A 147 -8.99 18.47 -8.13
N VAL A 148 -9.62 19.53 -7.62
CA VAL A 148 -11.07 19.75 -7.75
C VAL A 148 -11.36 20.38 -9.12
N SER A 149 -12.02 19.63 -9.99
CA SER A 149 -12.31 20.02 -11.38
C SER A 149 -13.39 21.09 -11.45
N TRP A 150 -14.49 20.89 -10.72
CA TRP A 150 -15.59 21.84 -10.63
C TRP A 150 -16.45 21.57 -9.39
N VAL A 151 -17.16 22.60 -8.96
CA VAL A 151 -18.18 22.55 -7.92
C VAL A 151 -19.41 23.25 -8.50
N LYS A 152 -20.59 22.67 -8.32
CA LYS A 152 -21.86 23.21 -8.79
C LYS A 152 -22.90 23.12 -7.70
N ASP A 153 -23.77 24.11 -7.70
CA ASP A 153 -24.96 24.16 -6.89
C ASP A 153 -26.05 23.32 -7.58
N GLY A 154 -26.82 22.57 -6.79
CA GLY A 154 -27.91 21.70 -7.25
C GLY A 154 -27.62 20.20 -7.23
N ILE A 155 -28.63 19.42 -7.61
CA ILE A 155 -28.57 17.95 -7.66
C ILE A 155 -27.82 17.48 -8.91
N SER A 156 -27.94 18.21 -10.01
CA SER A 156 -27.36 17.88 -11.32
C SER A 156 -27.18 19.16 -12.14
N ASP A 157 -26.57 19.03 -13.31
CA ASP A 157 -26.56 20.10 -14.31
C ASP A 157 -27.98 20.61 -14.65
N PRO A 158 -28.12 21.91 -14.98
CA PRO A 158 -27.09 22.95 -14.93
C PRO A 158 -26.82 23.43 -13.49
N ASP A 159 -25.67 24.08 -13.28
CA ASP A 159 -25.36 24.82 -12.06
C ASP A 159 -26.46 25.85 -11.73
N ILE A 160 -27.00 25.83 -10.51
CA ILE A 160 -28.14 26.66 -10.12
C ILE A 160 -27.76 27.77 -9.14
N ASP A 161 -27.92 29.01 -9.58
CA ASP A 161 -27.65 30.17 -8.69
C ASP A 161 -28.79 30.48 -7.70
N ASN A 162 -29.95 29.82 -7.83
CA ASN A 162 -31.16 30.17 -7.07
C ASN A 162 -31.99 28.95 -6.71
N GLN A 163 -32.49 28.89 -5.46
CA GLN A 163 -33.43 27.88 -4.99
C GLN A 163 -34.51 28.46 -4.07
N ALA A 164 -35.62 27.74 -3.91
CA ALA A 164 -36.73 28.13 -3.03
C ALA A 164 -36.69 27.46 -1.64
N PHE A 165 -35.79 26.48 -1.46
CA PHE A 165 -35.64 25.80 -0.17
C PHE A 165 -34.78 26.65 0.76
N LEU A 166 -35.30 26.89 1.95
CA LEU A 166 -34.61 27.70 2.97
C LEU A 166 -33.75 26.82 3.87
N ASN A 167 -34.05 25.53 3.95
CA ASN A 167 -33.42 24.61 4.89
C ASN A 167 -32.65 23.46 4.23
N MET A 168 -32.55 23.47 2.91
CA MET A 168 -31.89 22.42 2.14
C MET A 168 -30.90 23.06 1.19
N ALA A 169 -29.77 22.41 1.01
CA ALA A 169 -28.85 22.74 -0.05
C ALA A 169 -28.37 21.46 -0.72
N PHE A 170 -28.14 21.61 -2.02
CA PHE A 170 -27.70 20.53 -2.89
C PHE A 170 -26.45 21.02 -3.58
N ALA A 171 -25.43 20.19 -3.61
CA ALA A 171 -24.20 20.48 -4.32
C ALA A 171 -23.64 19.18 -4.89
N ASN A 172 -22.97 19.29 -6.03
CA ASN A 172 -22.17 18.22 -6.60
C ASN A 172 -20.85 18.78 -7.11
N TRP A 173 -19.85 17.93 -7.15
CA TRP A 173 -18.50 18.30 -7.56
C TRP A 173 -17.81 17.11 -8.20
N GLU A 174 -16.65 17.36 -8.78
CA GLU A 174 -15.78 16.32 -9.32
C GLU A 174 -14.34 16.64 -8.93
N GLY A 175 -13.69 15.69 -8.26
CA GLY A 175 -12.26 15.69 -8.03
C GLY A 175 -11.58 14.58 -8.82
N ASN A 176 -10.32 14.80 -9.14
CA ASN A 176 -9.49 13.83 -9.83
C ASN A 176 -8.08 13.85 -9.26
N ASP A 177 -7.51 12.66 -9.17
CA ASP A 177 -6.11 12.41 -8.85
C ASP A 177 -5.71 11.22 -9.71
N ASP A 178 -4.75 11.43 -10.63
CA ASP A 178 -4.43 10.45 -11.66
C ASP A 178 -3.56 9.31 -11.09
N GLU A 179 -2.83 9.57 -10.00
CA GLU A 179 -1.87 8.68 -9.39
C GLU A 179 -2.49 7.82 -8.27
N SER A 180 -3.26 8.45 -7.38
CA SER A 180 -3.77 7.79 -6.17
C SER A 180 -5.30 7.78 -6.05
N GLY A 181 -5.99 8.57 -6.89
CA GLY A 181 -7.44 8.74 -6.81
C GLY A 181 -7.88 9.56 -5.60
N VAL A 182 -9.16 9.99 -5.61
CA VAL A 182 -9.72 10.79 -4.52
C VAL A 182 -10.45 9.89 -3.52
N VAL A 183 -9.94 9.82 -2.29
CA VAL A 183 -10.50 8.98 -1.22
C VAL A 183 -11.56 9.70 -0.38
N GLU A 184 -11.48 11.02 -0.30
CA GLU A 184 -12.32 11.84 0.56
C GLU A 184 -12.46 13.25 0.00
N TYR A 185 -13.61 13.87 0.26
CA TYR A 185 -13.85 15.29 0.04
C TYR A 185 -14.20 15.95 1.37
N GLU A 186 -13.86 17.22 1.52
CA GLU A 186 -14.37 18.07 2.60
C GLU A 186 -15.23 19.18 1.98
N LEU A 187 -16.33 19.55 2.64
CA LEU A 187 -17.21 20.63 2.19
C LEU A 187 -17.55 21.57 3.33
N ALA A 188 -17.57 22.87 3.03
CA ALA A 188 -18.10 23.93 3.86
C ALA A 188 -19.09 24.80 3.08
N TRP A 189 -19.92 25.54 3.82
CA TRP A 189 -20.82 26.55 3.27
C TRP A 189 -20.74 27.86 4.03
N GLY A 190 -20.76 28.95 3.28
CA GLY A 190 -20.75 30.29 3.83
C GLY A 190 -21.60 31.26 3.06
N THR A 191 -21.82 32.42 3.67
CA THR A 191 -22.59 33.52 3.09
C THR A 191 -21.84 34.26 1.98
N THR A 192 -20.52 34.13 1.92
CA THR A 192 -19.69 34.65 0.83
C THR A 192 -18.64 33.62 0.35
N PRO A 193 -18.11 33.75 -0.88
CA PRO A 193 -17.13 32.80 -1.40
C PRO A 193 -15.90 32.66 -0.49
N GLY A 194 -15.68 31.44 0.01
CA GLY A 194 -14.55 31.10 0.89
C GLY A 194 -14.85 31.14 2.38
N ASP A 195 -16.03 31.62 2.80
CA ASP A 195 -16.48 31.53 4.19
C ASP A 195 -17.10 30.15 4.50
N ASP A 196 -17.12 29.80 5.78
CA ASP A 196 -17.70 28.57 6.33
C ASP A 196 -18.68 28.85 7.49
N ASP A 197 -19.23 30.07 7.54
CA ASP A 197 -20.06 30.58 8.64
C ASP A 197 -21.42 29.90 8.78
N LEU A 198 -21.88 29.19 7.75
CA LEU A 198 -23.15 28.46 7.74
C LEU A 198 -22.97 26.97 8.03
N TYR A 199 -21.89 26.39 7.53
CA TYR A 199 -21.52 25.01 7.75
C TYR A 199 -20.00 24.88 7.64
N ALA A 200 -19.37 24.49 8.74
CA ALA A 200 -17.93 24.27 8.78
C ALA A 200 -17.51 23.09 7.89
N TRP A 201 -16.22 23.01 7.58
CA TRP A 201 -15.64 21.89 6.83
C TRP A 201 -15.95 20.55 7.48
N GLU A 202 -16.61 19.68 6.73
CA GLU A 202 -16.98 18.33 7.15
C GLU A 202 -16.65 17.32 6.05
N SER A 203 -16.18 16.15 6.48
CA SER A 203 -15.80 15.03 5.64
C SER A 203 -16.99 14.38 4.93
N SER A 204 -16.82 14.09 3.65
CA SER A 204 -17.75 13.34 2.80
C SER A 204 -17.00 12.39 1.88
N MET A 205 -17.37 11.11 1.93
CA MET A 205 -16.85 10.10 1.00
C MET A 205 -17.54 10.15 -0.37
N THR A 206 -18.54 11.02 -0.55
CA THR A 206 -19.30 11.14 -1.80
C THR A 206 -19.15 12.52 -2.40
N ALA A 207 -19.13 12.59 -3.73
CA ALA A 207 -19.03 13.84 -4.49
C ALA A 207 -20.37 14.58 -4.63
N THR A 208 -21.28 14.38 -3.66
CA THR A 208 -22.60 15.00 -3.62
C THR A 208 -23.00 15.29 -2.20
N LEU A 209 -23.66 16.42 -1.99
CA LEU A 209 -24.43 16.69 -0.77
C LEU A 209 -25.90 16.87 -1.11
N ASN A 210 -26.76 16.10 -0.43
CA ASN A 210 -28.21 16.15 -0.56
C ASN A 210 -28.83 16.19 0.83
N GLY A 211 -29.13 17.38 1.37
CA GLY A 211 -29.57 17.39 2.76
C GLY A 211 -30.03 18.70 3.36
N LEU A 212 -30.48 18.55 4.60
CA LEU A 212 -30.84 19.66 5.48
C LEU A 212 -29.58 20.36 5.96
N LEU A 213 -29.60 21.68 5.90
CA LEU A 213 -28.63 22.56 6.52
C LEU A 213 -28.88 22.65 8.03
N PRO A 214 -27.93 22.29 8.90
CA PRO A 214 -28.03 22.63 10.32
C PRO A 214 -28.12 24.16 10.46
N GLY A 215 -29.10 24.70 11.19
CA GLY A 215 -29.30 26.16 11.32
C GLY A 215 -30.20 26.81 10.24
N ALA A 216 -30.71 26.01 9.30
CA ALA A 216 -31.69 26.30 8.25
C ALA A 216 -32.78 27.39 8.47
N ASN A 217 -33.23 27.62 9.70
CA ASN A 217 -34.29 28.59 9.99
C ASN A 217 -33.80 30.06 9.88
N GLU A 218 -32.49 30.29 9.73
CA GLU A 218 -31.88 31.62 9.58
C GLU A 218 -31.90 32.15 8.14
N PHE A 219 -32.31 31.33 7.17
CA PHE A 219 -32.28 31.68 5.74
C PHE A 219 -33.62 32.20 5.18
N ASP A 220 -34.68 32.25 6.00
CA ASP A 220 -35.98 32.83 5.62
C ASP A 220 -35.91 34.36 5.60
N VAL A 221 -35.43 34.91 4.48
CA VAL A 221 -35.43 36.37 4.26
C VAL A 221 -36.65 36.72 3.40
N GLU A 222 -37.64 37.40 4.00
CA GLU A 222 -38.78 37.94 3.24
C GLU A 222 -38.25 38.77 2.05
N PRO A 223 -38.78 38.57 0.83
CA PRO A 223 -38.40 39.39 -0.30
C PRO A 223 -38.67 40.85 0.04
N ALA A 224 -37.67 41.72 -0.15
CA ALA A 224 -37.85 43.15 0.02
C ALA A 224 -39.05 43.58 -0.84
N LYS A 225 -40.10 44.13 -0.21
CA LYS A 225 -41.29 44.63 -0.91
C LYS A 225 -40.83 45.52 -2.07
N GLY A 226 -41.09 45.07 -3.30
CA GLY A 226 -40.76 45.82 -4.49
C GLY A 226 -41.35 47.22 -4.41
N SER A 227 -40.50 48.23 -4.58
CA SER A 227 -40.96 49.58 -4.92
C SER A 227 -41.47 49.51 -6.36
N THR A 228 -42.81 49.52 -6.51
CA THR A 228 -43.48 49.81 -7.78
C THR A 228 -43.14 51.21 -8.28
#